data_AF-A0AA90V9B6-F1
#
_entry.id   AF-A0AA90V9B6-F1
#
_cell.length_a   1.000
_cell.length_b   1.000
_cell.length_c   1.000
_cell.angle_alpha   90.00
_cell.angle_beta   90.00
_cell.angle_gamma   90.00
#
_symmetry.space_group_name_H-M   'P 1'
#
loop_
_entity.id
_entity.type
_entity.pdbx_description
1 polymer ?
#
loop_
_entity_poly.entity_id
_entity_poly.type
_entity_poly.pdbx_seq_one_letter_code
_entity_poly.pdbx_strand_id
1 'polypeptide(L)'
;MIWDSTLPCKDKDGRLEFLDFTEDDFRMNCIFERFLMNFCKQNCRDEYPEVHREYIDFQLSPFGMMFKEAGEALPMMETDVTLFNPNTQEKLILDAKFYREALVSKFGGREKVRRDHLSQILSYVMNQEDRSKPHTMNACGALVYPTMDEDFDFSYRYKETGHRIFVRTVNLGQPWRKIEERVKEIVKGEGRDEW
;
A
#
# COMPACT_ATOMS: atom_id res chain seq x y z
N MET A 1 4.99 -20.62 -1.76
CA MET A 1 4.49 -20.14 -0.46
C MET A 1 4.57 -21.18 0.66
N ILE A 2 4.03 -22.40 0.54
CA ILE A 2 4.25 -23.45 1.58
C ILE A 2 5.66 -24.07 1.44
N TRP A 3 6.11 -24.32 0.21
CA TRP A 3 7.38 -24.99 -0.07
C TRP A 3 8.63 -24.12 0.16
N ASP A 4 8.50 -22.79 0.13
CA ASP A 4 9.61 -21.85 0.36
C ASP A 4 9.87 -21.59 1.87
N SER A 5 9.02 -22.14 2.73
CA SER A 5 9.03 -21.93 4.18
C SER A 5 9.35 -23.22 4.96
N THR A 6 9.86 -24.24 4.28
CA THR A 6 10.18 -25.53 4.89
C THR A 6 11.65 -25.86 4.73
N LEU A 7 12.39 -25.92 5.84
CA LEU A 7 13.74 -26.48 5.88
C LEU A 7 13.69 -27.95 6.32
N PRO A 8 14.49 -28.84 5.71
CA PRO A 8 14.62 -30.21 6.20
C PRO A 8 15.34 -30.20 7.57
N CYS A 9 14.65 -30.72 8.59
CA CYS A 9 15.22 -30.91 9.92
C CYS A 9 16.30 -31.99 9.86
N LYS A 10 17.53 -31.71 10.32
CA LYS A 10 18.66 -32.66 10.23
C LYS A 10 18.55 -33.87 11.17
N ASP A 11 17.64 -33.86 12.15
CA ASP A 11 17.59 -34.88 13.20
C ASP A 11 16.28 -35.69 13.30
N LYS A 12 15.30 -35.50 12.40
CA LYS A 12 14.05 -36.29 12.42
C LYS A 12 13.52 -36.57 11.01
N ASP A 13 13.40 -37.86 10.68
CA ASP A 13 12.81 -38.38 9.44
C ASP A 13 11.54 -37.62 9.02
N GLY A 14 11.65 -36.84 7.94
CA GLY A 14 10.52 -36.43 7.11
C GLY A 14 9.53 -35.42 7.69
N ARG A 15 9.81 -34.75 8.83
CA ARG A 15 8.96 -33.65 9.31
C ARG A 15 9.47 -32.30 8.81
N LEU A 16 8.64 -31.62 8.03
CA LEU A 16 8.87 -30.22 7.63
C LEU A 16 8.52 -29.33 8.84
N GLU A 17 9.50 -28.58 9.34
CA GLU A 17 9.22 -27.51 10.30
C GLU A 17 8.74 -26.28 9.53
N PHE A 18 7.58 -25.75 9.93
CA PHE A 18 7.09 -24.49 9.42
C PHE A 18 8.02 -23.40 9.96
N LEU A 19 8.78 -22.72 9.09
CA LEU A 19 9.55 -21.57 9.54
C LEU A 19 8.59 -20.57 10.18
N ASP A 20 8.97 -20.05 11.34
CA ASP A 20 8.30 -18.89 11.91
C ASP A 20 8.65 -17.66 11.05
N PHE A 21 7.88 -17.47 9.99
CA PHE A 21 8.04 -16.35 9.05
C PHE A 21 7.54 -15.03 9.65
N THR A 22 6.99 -15.05 10.87
CA THR A 22 6.51 -13.84 11.56
C THR A 22 7.64 -12.95 12.07
N GLU A 23 8.87 -13.47 12.13
CA GLU A 23 10.08 -12.68 12.42
C GLU A 23 10.70 -12.02 11.17
N ASP A 24 10.24 -12.38 9.98
CA ASP A 24 10.71 -11.81 8.71
C ASP A 24 9.74 -10.72 8.24
N ASP A 25 10.03 -9.48 8.63
CA ASP A 25 9.24 -8.29 8.28
C ASP A 25 9.03 -8.17 6.75
N PHE A 26 10.01 -8.58 5.94
CA PHE A 26 9.90 -8.50 4.48
C PHE A 26 8.87 -9.52 3.96
N ARG A 27 8.95 -10.78 4.42
CA ARG A 27 7.96 -11.81 4.05
C ARG A 27 6.56 -11.43 4.52
N MET A 28 6.44 -10.93 5.74
CA MET A 28 5.15 -10.49 6.26
C MET A 28 4.57 -9.31 5.48
N ASN A 29 5.42 -8.36 5.06
CA ASN A 29 5.01 -7.29 4.17
C ASN A 29 4.46 -7.84 2.84
N CYS A 30 5.18 -8.75 2.17
CA CYS A 30 4.71 -9.37 0.94
C CYS A 30 3.40 -10.16 1.11
N ILE A 31 3.20 -10.82 2.27
CA ILE A 31 1.96 -11.54 2.56
C ILE A 31 0.80 -10.55 2.71
N PHE A 32 1.01 -9.45 3.44
CA PHE A 32 -0.02 -8.44 3.66
C PHE A 32 -0.37 -7.70 2.36
N GLU A 33 0.62 -7.40 1.54
CA GLU A 33 0.45 -6.84 0.21
C GLU A 33 -0.44 -7.75 -0.67
N ARG A 34 -0.09 -9.04 -0.73
CA ARG A 34 -0.88 -10.05 -1.47
C ARG A 34 -2.28 -10.22 -0.90
N PHE A 35 -2.43 -10.13 0.42
CA PHE A 35 -3.73 -10.15 1.07
C PHE A 35 -4.59 -8.99 0.58
N LEU A 36 -4.11 -7.74 0.65
CA LEU A 36 -4.87 -6.58 0.19
C LEU A 36 -5.20 -6.66 -1.30
N MET A 37 -4.23 -7.02 -2.15
CA MET A 37 -4.44 -7.20 -3.59
C MET A 37 -5.55 -8.20 -3.89
N ASN A 38 -5.46 -9.42 -3.33
CA ASN A 38 -6.43 -10.47 -3.60
C ASN A 38 -7.80 -10.17 -2.96
N PHE A 39 -7.79 -9.59 -1.76
CA PHE A 39 -9.01 -9.15 -1.10
C PHE A 39 -9.77 -8.14 -1.96
N CYS A 40 -9.10 -7.09 -2.42
CA CYS A 40 -9.70 -6.05 -3.25
C CYS A 40 -10.22 -6.63 -4.58
N LYS A 41 -9.43 -7.51 -5.21
CA LYS A 41 -9.84 -8.24 -6.42
C LYS A 41 -11.07 -9.10 -6.23
N GLN A 42 -11.37 -9.58 -5.02
CA GLN A 42 -12.50 -10.47 -4.78
C GLN A 42 -13.72 -9.73 -4.23
N ASN A 43 -13.51 -8.72 -3.39
CA ASN A 43 -14.54 -8.15 -2.53
C ASN A 43 -14.86 -6.67 -2.82
N CYS A 44 -14.13 -6.02 -3.72
CA CYS A 44 -14.28 -4.60 -4.03
C CYS A 44 -14.52 -4.32 -5.52
N ARG A 45 -14.89 -5.33 -6.32
CA ARG A 45 -15.10 -5.16 -7.77
C ARG A 45 -16.31 -4.33 -8.13
N ASP A 46 -17.33 -4.33 -7.27
CA ASP A 46 -18.54 -3.55 -7.50
C ASP A 46 -18.24 -2.04 -7.41
N GLU A 47 -17.38 -1.66 -6.47
CA GLU A 47 -16.92 -0.28 -6.31
C GLU A 47 -15.71 0.08 -7.20
N TYR A 48 -14.80 -0.86 -7.43
CA TYR A 48 -13.61 -0.68 -8.26
C TYR A 48 -13.44 -1.87 -9.21
N PRO A 49 -14.01 -1.79 -10.43
CA PRO A 49 -13.93 -2.87 -11.41
C PRO A 49 -12.49 -3.23 -11.80
N GLU A 50 -11.56 -2.27 -11.72
CA GLU A 50 -10.16 -2.46 -12.06
C GLU A 50 -9.29 -2.49 -10.82
N VAL A 51 -8.70 -3.67 -10.54
CA VAL A 51 -7.77 -3.88 -9.42
C VAL A 51 -6.50 -4.56 -9.92
N HIS A 52 -5.38 -3.86 -9.88
CA HIS A 52 -4.12 -4.31 -10.48
C HIS A 52 -2.92 -3.66 -9.81
N ARG A 53 -1.71 -4.16 -10.09
CA ARG A 53 -0.48 -3.40 -9.83
C ARG A 53 -0.20 -2.51 -11.01
N GLU A 54 0.32 -1.32 -10.76
CA GLU A 54 0.63 -0.34 -11.77
C GLU A 54 2.10 0.05 -11.72
N TYR A 55 2.73 0.12 -12.89
CA TYR A 55 4.07 0.67 -13.01
C TYR A 55 3.97 2.16 -13.31
N ILE A 56 4.67 2.98 -12.54
CA ILE A 56 4.67 4.43 -12.65
C ILE A 56 6.09 4.88 -12.97
N ASP A 57 6.25 5.57 -14.08
CA ASP A 57 7.53 6.17 -14.43
C ASP A 57 7.73 7.47 -13.65
N PHE A 58 8.97 7.76 -13.27
CA PHE A 58 9.31 9.07 -12.74
C PHE A 58 9.13 10.16 -13.80
N GLN A 59 8.47 11.26 -13.43
CA GLN A 59 8.31 12.44 -14.29
C GLN A 59 9.56 13.33 -14.27
N LEU A 60 10.70 12.72 -14.59
CA LEU A 60 11.99 13.38 -14.61
C LEU A 60 12.48 13.50 -16.05
N SER A 61 12.77 14.71 -16.47
CA SER A 61 13.45 14.97 -17.74
C SER A 61 14.96 14.98 -17.49
N PRO A 62 15.76 14.18 -18.20
CA PRO A 62 17.21 14.22 -18.05
C PRO A 62 17.75 15.62 -18.39
N PHE A 63 18.86 16.00 -17.77
CA PHE A 63 19.55 17.26 -18.03
C PHE A 63 21.08 17.09 -17.87
N GLY A 64 21.88 17.68 -18.76
CA GLY A 64 23.36 17.64 -18.72
C GLY A 64 24.04 16.54 -19.57
N MET A 65 25.33 16.72 -19.91
CA MET A 65 26.03 16.05 -21.05
C MET A 65 26.09 14.50 -21.11
N MET A 66 25.60 13.75 -20.13
CA MET A 66 25.60 12.27 -20.10
C MET A 66 24.20 11.68 -20.34
N PHE A 67 23.52 12.14 -21.40
CA PHE A 67 22.09 11.91 -21.62
C PHE A 67 21.67 10.50 -22.06
N LYS A 68 22.54 9.72 -22.73
CA LYS A 68 22.07 8.53 -23.47
C LYS A 68 21.61 7.36 -22.61
N GLU A 69 22.04 7.30 -21.35
CA GLU A 69 21.74 6.18 -20.41
C GLU A 69 20.96 6.65 -19.18
N ALA A 70 20.68 7.96 -19.05
CA ALA A 70 20.12 8.55 -17.83
C ALA A 70 18.66 8.15 -17.58
N GLY A 71 17.88 7.88 -18.64
CA GLY A 71 16.50 7.40 -18.51
C GLY A 71 16.41 5.95 -18.03
N GLU A 72 17.33 5.09 -18.47
CA GLU A 72 17.38 3.67 -18.08
C GLU A 72 17.93 3.47 -16.66
N ALA A 73 18.56 4.49 -16.08
CA ALA A 73 19.07 4.46 -14.72
C ALA A 73 18.01 4.71 -13.64
N LEU A 74 16.81 5.16 -14.01
CA LEU A 74 15.75 5.42 -13.05
C LEU A 74 15.10 4.11 -12.60
N PRO A 75 14.90 3.90 -11.28
CA PRO A 75 14.18 2.73 -10.81
C PRO A 75 12.72 2.80 -11.23
N MET A 76 12.13 1.64 -11.50
CA MET A 76 10.70 1.53 -11.78
C MET A 76 9.92 1.56 -10.46
N MET A 77 8.85 2.36 -10.39
CA MET A 77 7.91 2.32 -9.28
C MET A 77 6.79 1.33 -9.60
N GLU A 78 6.55 0.38 -8.70
CA GLU A 78 5.43 -0.57 -8.78
C GLU A 78 4.52 -0.34 -7.58
N THR A 79 3.22 -0.14 -7.82
CA THR A 79 2.24 -0.03 -6.75
C THR A 79 1.87 -1.41 -6.19
N ASP A 80 1.60 -1.47 -4.90
CA ASP A 80 1.12 -2.70 -4.25
C ASP A 80 -0.31 -3.02 -4.73
N VAL A 81 -1.22 -2.06 -4.66
CA VAL A 81 -2.58 -2.16 -5.22
C VAL A 81 -3.03 -0.83 -5.80
N THR A 82 -3.40 -0.82 -7.07
CA THR A 82 -4.14 0.26 -7.73
C THR A 82 -5.58 -0.18 -7.95
N LEU A 83 -6.50 0.65 -7.48
CA LEU A 83 -7.95 0.54 -7.61
C LEU A 83 -8.44 1.68 -8.51
N PHE A 84 -9.16 1.35 -9.58
CA PHE A 84 -9.72 2.34 -10.49
C PHE A 84 -11.18 2.03 -10.84
N ASN A 85 -12.01 3.06 -10.79
CA ASN A 85 -13.40 3.01 -11.23
C ASN A 85 -13.60 3.94 -12.44
N PRO A 86 -13.78 3.39 -13.65
CA PRO A 86 -13.98 4.18 -14.86
C PRO A 86 -15.26 5.03 -14.84
N ASN A 87 -16.29 4.62 -14.11
CA ASN A 87 -17.57 5.34 -14.06
C ASN A 87 -17.47 6.61 -13.20
N THR A 88 -16.79 6.53 -12.06
CA THR A 88 -16.61 7.66 -11.14
C THR A 88 -15.31 8.43 -11.39
N GLN A 89 -14.41 7.90 -12.22
CA GLN A 89 -13.05 8.41 -12.44
C GLN A 89 -12.21 8.45 -11.14
N GLU A 90 -12.58 7.65 -10.14
CA GLU A 90 -11.82 7.55 -8.91
C GLU A 90 -10.65 6.59 -9.05
N LYS A 91 -9.47 7.05 -8.63
CA LYS A 91 -8.26 6.24 -8.54
C LYS A 91 -7.72 6.26 -7.11
N LEU A 92 -7.47 5.07 -6.56
CA LEU A 92 -6.91 4.86 -5.24
C LEU A 92 -5.69 3.95 -5.34
N ILE A 93 -4.56 4.41 -4.82
CA ILE A 93 -3.33 3.63 -4.70
C ILE A 93 -3.19 3.23 -3.24
N LEU A 94 -3.14 1.93 -2.95
CA LEU A 94 -2.82 1.39 -1.63
C LEU A 94 -1.35 0.99 -1.62
N ASP A 95 -0.69 1.29 -0.50
CA ASP A 95 0.69 0.90 -0.23
C ASP A 95 0.72 0.23 1.15
N ALA A 96 1.03 -1.06 1.14
CA ALA A 96 0.94 -1.96 2.27
C ALA A 96 2.23 -1.88 3.10
N LYS A 97 2.09 -1.72 4.42
CA LYS A 97 3.23 -1.59 5.32
C LYS A 97 3.04 -2.46 6.55
N PHE A 98 3.55 -3.68 6.47
CA PHE A 98 3.64 -4.58 7.62
C PHE A 98 4.87 -4.25 8.47
N TYR A 99 4.64 -3.68 9.65
CA TYR A 99 5.66 -3.40 10.67
C TYR A 99 5.07 -3.67 12.05
N ARG A 100 5.89 -4.18 12.97
CA ARG A 100 5.47 -4.45 14.36
C ARG A 100 4.95 -3.20 15.09
N GLU A 101 5.44 -2.02 14.71
CA GLU A 101 4.97 -0.72 15.20
C GLU A 101 4.53 0.14 14.00
N ALA A 102 3.21 0.24 13.78
CA ALA A 102 2.64 1.05 12.70
C ALA A 102 3.04 2.54 12.80
N LEU A 103 3.30 3.02 14.02
CA LEU A 103 3.74 4.38 14.29
C LEU A 103 5.03 4.39 15.13
N VAL A 104 5.97 5.25 14.77
CA VAL A 104 7.23 5.36 15.51
C VAL A 104 7.06 6.38 16.64
N SER A 105 7.13 5.93 17.90
CA SER A 105 7.38 6.82 19.02
C SER A 105 8.88 7.04 19.16
N LYS A 106 9.39 8.15 18.64
CA LYS A 106 10.74 8.62 19.04
C LYS A 106 10.59 9.31 20.40
N PHE A 107 11.12 8.69 21.44
CA PHE A 107 11.33 9.28 22.77
C PHE A 107 10.07 9.84 23.45
N GLY A 108 9.05 8.99 23.67
CA GLY A 108 7.87 9.36 24.47
C GLY A 108 6.95 10.42 23.86
N GLY A 109 7.13 10.70 22.56
CA GLY A 109 6.30 11.64 21.80
C GLY A 109 5.17 10.96 21.01
N ARG A 110 4.25 11.79 20.49
CA ARG A 110 3.13 11.39 19.63
C ARG A 110 3.61 10.49 18.50
N GLU A 111 2.81 9.46 18.26
CA GLU A 111 2.92 8.51 17.17
C GLU A 111 3.02 9.21 15.80
N LYS A 112 4.04 8.87 15.01
CA LYS A 112 4.29 9.46 13.69
C LYS A 112 4.39 8.41 12.60
N VAL A 113 3.76 8.69 11.47
CA VAL A 113 3.92 7.95 10.22
C VAL A 113 5.37 8.06 9.76
N ARG A 114 5.95 6.95 9.30
CA ARG A 114 7.33 6.92 8.82
C ARG A 114 7.49 7.79 7.57
N ARG A 115 8.56 8.60 7.56
CA ARG A 115 8.87 9.52 6.45
C ARG A 115 9.01 8.78 5.12
N ASP A 116 9.62 7.61 5.13
CA ASP A 116 9.93 6.87 3.91
C ASP A 116 8.65 6.34 3.27
N HIS A 117 7.68 5.87 4.06
CA HIS A 117 6.38 5.42 3.58
C HIS A 117 5.57 6.59 2.99
N LEU A 118 5.55 7.73 3.69
CA LEU A 118 4.93 8.95 3.15
C LEU A 118 5.57 9.39 1.84
N SER A 119 6.90 9.34 1.76
CA SER A 119 7.64 9.72 0.55
C SER A 119 7.30 8.79 -0.62
N GLN A 120 7.17 7.48 -0.35
CA GLN A 120 6.80 6.49 -1.36
C GLN A 120 5.40 6.71 -1.91
N ILE A 121 4.37 6.78 -1.06
CA ILE A 121 2.99 6.99 -1.54
C ILE A 121 2.82 8.34 -2.24
N LEU A 122 3.48 9.39 -1.75
CA LEU A 122 3.49 10.70 -2.42
C LEU A 122 4.16 10.61 -3.78
N SER A 123 5.27 9.86 -3.91
CA SER A 123 5.95 9.65 -5.19
C SER A 123 5.01 9.00 -6.21
N TYR A 124 4.26 7.97 -5.82
CA TYR A 124 3.28 7.34 -6.71
C TYR A 124 2.20 8.32 -7.15
N VAL A 125 1.61 9.03 -6.19
CA VAL A 125 0.49 9.95 -6.45
C VAL A 125 0.90 11.13 -7.34
N MET A 126 2.10 11.68 -7.17
CA MET A 126 2.59 12.80 -7.97
C MET A 126 3.06 12.36 -9.36
N ASN A 127 3.83 11.26 -9.47
CA ASN A 127 4.43 10.88 -10.75
C ASN A 127 3.44 10.23 -11.72
N GLN A 128 2.26 9.80 -11.27
CA GLN A 128 1.22 9.31 -12.17
C GLN A 128 0.44 10.42 -12.90
N GLU A 129 0.60 11.70 -12.53
CA GLU A 129 -0.21 12.81 -13.05
C GLU A 129 -0.09 12.91 -14.58
N ASP A 130 -1.20 12.73 -15.28
CA ASP A 130 -1.25 12.83 -16.73
C ASP A 130 -2.44 13.71 -17.12
N ARG A 131 -2.15 14.86 -17.73
CA ARG A 131 -3.17 15.83 -18.14
C ARG A 131 -4.15 15.28 -19.17
N SER A 132 -3.78 14.22 -19.89
CA SER A 132 -4.69 13.52 -20.80
C SER A 132 -5.67 12.58 -20.07
N LYS A 133 -5.41 12.30 -18.79
CA LYS A 133 -6.17 11.37 -17.94
C LYS A 133 -6.60 12.08 -16.63
N PRO A 134 -7.76 12.78 -16.62
CA PRO A 134 -8.19 13.58 -15.48
C PRO A 134 -8.24 12.84 -14.13
N HIS A 135 -8.54 11.53 -14.10
CA HIS A 135 -8.55 10.72 -12.88
C HIS A 135 -7.21 10.65 -12.17
N THR A 136 -6.10 10.83 -12.89
CA THR A 136 -4.75 10.83 -12.31
C THR A 136 -4.48 12.10 -11.50
N MET A 137 -5.11 13.24 -11.85
CA MET A 137 -4.90 14.54 -11.20
C MET A 137 -5.56 14.66 -9.82
N ASN A 138 -6.49 13.75 -9.49
CA ASN A 138 -7.25 13.74 -8.23
C ASN A 138 -7.13 12.39 -7.50
N ALA A 139 -6.12 11.62 -7.84
CA ALA A 139 -5.95 10.30 -7.26
C ALA A 139 -5.66 10.35 -5.77
N CYS A 140 -6.16 9.35 -5.06
CA CYS A 140 -5.94 9.17 -3.64
C CYS A 140 -4.81 8.15 -3.41
N GLY A 141 -4.01 8.37 -2.38
CA GLY A 141 -3.04 7.39 -1.88
C GLY A 141 -3.41 6.96 -0.47
N ALA A 142 -3.23 5.69 -0.12
CA ALA A 142 -3.46 5.21 1.24
C ALA A 142 -2.33 4.30 1.69
N LEU A 143 -1.72 4.63 2.82
CA LEU A 143 -0.86 3.73 3.56
C LEU A 143 -1.73 2.84 4.44
N VAL A 144 -1.59 1.52 4.29
CA VAL A 144 -2.37 0.55 5.06
C VAL A 144 -1.43 -0.24 5.95
N TYR A 145 -1.69 -0.20 7.26
CA TYR A 145 -0.89 -0.92 8.28
C TYR A 145 -1.75 -1.96 8.99
N PRO A 146 -1.23 -3.17 9.23
CA PRO A 146 -1.88 -4.08 10.16
C PRO A 146 -1.61 -3.64 11.60
N THR A 147 -2.58 -3.86 12.48
CA THR A 147 -2.43 -3.69 13.93
C THR A 147 -3.06 -4.89 14.65
N MET A 148 -2.72 -5.09 15.92
CA MET A 148 -3.41 -6.06 16.80
C MET A 148 -4.32 -5.36 17.82
N ASP A 149 -4.20 -4.04 17.91
CA ASP A 149 -4.90 -3.17 18.84
C ASP A 149 -5.98 -2.36 18.11
N GLU A 150 -6.39 -1.23 18.66
CA GLU A 150 -7.41 -0.36 18.05
C GLU A 150 -6.97 0.20 16.69
N ASP A 151 -7.96 0.44 15.83
CA ASP A 151 -7.76 1.07 14.54
C ASP A 151 -7.59 2.59 14.68
N PHE A 152 -6.73 3.21 13.87
CA PHE A 152 -6.58 4.65 13.77
C PHE A 152 -6.53 5.14 12.33
N ASP A 153 -7.04 6.36 12.12
CA ASP A 153 -7.18 6.98 10.80
C ASP A 153 -6.62 8.40 10.77
N PHE A 154 -5.75 8.66 9.79
CA PHE A 154 -5.32 10.02 9.47
C PHE A 154 -5.59 10.35 8.01
N SER A 155 -6.14 11.54 7.76
CA SER A 155 -6.44 12.02 6.41
C SER A 155 -5.69 13.32 6.17
N TYR A 156 -5.05 13.44 5.01
CA TYR A 156 -4.27 14.60 4.63
C TYR A 156 -4.62 15.03 3.21
N ARG A 157 -4.64 16.34 2.97
CA ARG A 157 -4.68 16.91 1.62
C ARG A 157 -3.27 17.27 1.20
N TYR A 158 -2.86 16.87 0.00
CA TYR A 158 -1.55 17.27 -0.51
C TYR A 158 -1.64 18.66 -1.14
N LYS A 159 -1.19 19.68 -0.40
CA LYS A 159 -1.22 21.10 -0.82
C LYS A 159 -2.65 21.51 -1.27
N GLU A 160 -2.74 22.43 -2.22
CA GLU A 160 -3.99 22.84 -2.88
C GLU A 160 -4.32 21.97 -4.11
N THR A 161 -3.86 20.71 -4.13
CA THR A 161 -4.16 19.76 -5.21
C THR A 161 -5.43 18.94 -4.90
N GLY A 162 -5.90 18.17 -5.89
CA GLY A 162 -6.98 17.20 -5.70
C GLY A 162 -6.55 15.92 -4.99
N HIS A 163 -5.26 15.75 -4.70
CA HIS A 163 -4.74 14.52 -4.10
C HIS A 163 -5.00 14.45 -2.60
N ARG A 164 -5.50 13.29 -2.17
CA ARG A 164 -5.74 12.97 -0.76
C ARG A 164 -4.85 11.80 -0.36
N ILE A 165 -4.21 11.91 0.80
CA ILE A 165 -3.38 10.85 1.38
C ILE A 165 -4.04 10.37 2.66
N PHE A 166 -4.23 9.07 2.75
CA PHE A 166 -4.82 8.40 3.90
C PHE A 166 -3.76 7.55 4.58
N VAL A 167 -3.88 7.47 5.89
CA VAL A 167 -3.19 6.49 6.71
C VAL A 167 -4.27 5.75 7.46
N ARG A 168 -4.31 4.44 7.26
CA ARG A 168 -5.35 3.57 7.77
C ARG A 168 -4.73 2.34 8.39
N THR A 169 -5.32 1.85 9.47
CA THR A 169 -5.00 0.54 10.00
C THR A 169 -6.09 -0.48 9.74
N VAL A 170 -5.68 -1.75 9.77
CA VAL A 170 -6.57 -2.90 9.82
C VAL A 170 -6.17 -3.74 11.04
N ASN A 171 -7.00 -3.73 12.08
CA ASN A 171 -6.83 -4.64 13.20
C ASN A 171 -7.01 -6.09 12.72
N LEU A 172 -5.97 -6.92 12.81
CA LEU A 172 -5.97 -8.34 12.42
C LEU A 172 -6.27 -9.29 13.60
N GLY A 173 -6.31 -8.78 14.83
CA GLY A 173 -6.68 -9.51 16.04
C GLY A 173 -8.19 -9.67 16.26
N GLN A 174 -9.00 -9.12 15.35
CA GLN A 174 -10.47 -9.18 15.41
C GLN A 174 -11.06 -10.30 14.52
N PRO A 175 -12.35 -10.65 14.69
CA PRO A 175 -13.00 -11.64 13.82
C PRO A 175 -12.95 -11.25 12.34
N TRP A 176 -12.76 -12.24 11.46
CA TRP A 176 -12.61 -12.06 10.00
C TRP A 176 -13.64 -11.10 9.39
N ARG A 177 -14.92 -11.21 9.78
CA ARG A 177 -15.98 -10.35 9.27
C ARG A 177 -15.69 -8.86 9.49
N LYS A 178 -15.13 -8.49 10.64
CA LYS A 178 -14.76 -7.09 10.92
C LYS A 178 -13.54 -6.65 10.12
N ILE A 179 -12.58 -7.54 9.91
CA ILE A 179 -11.43 -7.28 9.02
C ILE A 179 -11.92 -6.98 7.60
N GLU A 180 -12.86 -7.78 7.12
CA GLU A 180 -13.47 -7.61 5.80
C GLU A 180 -14.23 -6.28 5.68
N GLU A 181 -15.07 -5.97 6.66
CA GLU A 181 -15.79 -4.68 6.74
C GLU A 181 -14.80 -3.52 6.74
N ARG A 182 -13.73 -3.61 7.55
CA ARG A 182 -12.71 -2.58 7.66
C ARG A 182 -11.93 -2.34 6.37
N VAL A 183 -11.50 -3.39 5.66
CA VAL A 183 -10.79 -3.21 4.38
C VAL A 183 -11.74 -2.60 3.32
N LYS A 184 -13.03 -2.98 3.33
CA LYS A 184 -14.04 -2.36 2.47
C LYS A 184 -14.23 -0.87 2.78
N GLU A 185 -14.26 -0.47 4.05
CA GLU A 185 -14.33 0.94 4.46
C GLU A 185 -13.14 1.76 3.93
N ILE A 186 -11.91 1.23 4.07
CA ILE A 186 -10.69 1.86 3.56
C ILE A 186 -10.77 2.11 2.05
N VAL A 187 -11.27 1.11 1.31
CA VAL A 187 -11.41 1.17 -0.15
C VAL A 187 -12.51 2.15 -0.57
N LYS A 188 -13.69 2.07 0.04
CA LYS A 188 -14.83 2.98 -0.20
C LYS A 188 -14.50 4.42 0.14
N GLY A 189 -13.57 4.62 1.07
CA GLY A 189 -13.16 5.95 1.48
C GLY A 189 -14.21 6.66 2.32
N GLU A 190 -14.89 5.95 3.22
CA GLU A 190 -15.68 6.61 4.26
C GLU A 190 -14.76 7.65 4.97
N GLY A 191 -15.15 8.92 4.92
CA GLY A 191 -14.32 10.07 5.31
C GLY A 191 -13.62 10.84 4.17
N ARG A 192 -13.88 10.51 2.89
CA ARG A 192 -13.44 11.30 1.71
C ARG A 192 -14.26 12.57 1.48
N ASP A 193 -15.51 12.57 1.94
CA ASP A 193 -16.52 13.61 1.69
C ASP A 193 -16.79 14.52 2.89
N GLU A 194 -16.04 14.37 3.98
CA GLU A 194 -16.13 15.27 5.11
C GLU A 194 -15.30 16.54 4.85
N TRP A 195 -16.02 17.64 4.61
CA TRP A 195 -15.67 19.06 4.49
C TRP A 195 -15.22 19.58 3.11
#